data_AF-A0A061GXA7-F1
#
_entry.id   AF-A0A061GXA7-F1
#
_cell.length_a   1.000
_cell.length_b   1.000
_cell.length_c   1.000
_cell.angle_alpha   90.00
_cell.angle_beta   90.00
_cell.angle_gamma   90.00
#
_symmetry.space_group_name_H-M   'P 1'
#
loop_
_entity.id
_entity.type
_entity.pdbx_description
1 polymer ?
#
loop_
_entity_poly.entity_id
_entity_poly.type
_entity_poly.pdbx_seq_one_letter_code
_entity_poly.pdbx_strand_id
1 'polypeptide(L)'
;MQQQEASSRPRSSAYLNALTQEIEKKLQRALASSSQRRNLLQQLFADIALEVDDRAKDIILSREEDAISPAEYGINGRLCFYDVLADYYVQEPESGKPILDLIVQLWSQSFASQNFALLFHKWLFEVQLDNADVLLRYSSALVQGATNVFWIDIQSNTRRFQSLFQYLLEEVALEPTRLNKIPVQQAQRDLYLLLSRFIFFYNSVEKLESFFKQCPAFPNAFLIGGPADILVIELADQLQKLKVEPVLLHYLSQIKVLQGHGTENGHKYEVEDQFV
;
A
#
# COMPACT_ATOMS: atom_id res chain seq x y z
N MET A 1 -10.84 -23.78 45.85
CA MET A 1 -9.48 -23.81 45.26
C MET A 1 -9.56 -23.15 43.91
N GLN A 2 -8.99 -21.95 43.78
CA GLN A 2 -8.78 -21.28 42.49
C GLN A 2 -7.64 -22.01 41.78
N GLN A 3 -7.84 -22.39 40.52
CA GLN A 3 -6.75 -22.69 39.60
C GLN A 3 -6.66 -21.52 38.62
N GLN A 4 -5.56 -20.78 38.73
CA GLN A 4 -5.10 -19.78 37.78
C GLN A 4 -4.59 -20.52 36.53
N GLU A 5 -5.33 -20.44 35.42
CA GLU A 5 -4.76 -20.63 34.10
C GLU A 5 -3.97 -19.36 33.73
N ALA A 6 -2.67 -19.39 34.00
CA ALA A 6 -1.74 -18.43 33.41
C ALA A 6 -1.59 -18.77 31.92
N SER A 7 -2.45 -18.17 31.09
CA SER A 7 -2.37 -18.21 29.63
C SER A 7 -1.02 -17.64 29.18
N SER A 8 -0.03 -18.48 28.90
CA SER A 8 1.24 -18.08 28.30
C SER A 8 0.98 -17.63 26.86
N ARG A 9 0.85 -16.33 26.64
CA ARG A 9 0.81 -15.77 25.28
C ARG A 9 2.14 -16.09 24.55
N PRO A 10 2.10 -16.42 23.26
CA PRO A 10 3.30 -16.63 22.46
C PRO A 10 4.26 -15.44 22.61
N ARG A 11 5.56 -15.71 22.74
CA ARG A 11 6.59 -14.68 22.94
C ARG A 11 6.56 -13.58 21.88
N SER A 12 6.22 -13.95 20.64
CA SER A 12 6.00 -13.03 19.51
C SER A 12 4.79 -12.11 19.74
N SER A 13 3.62 -12.65 20.08
CA SER A 13 2.42 -11.85 20.41
C SER A 13 2.67 -10.90 21.60
N ALA A 14 3.39 -11.33 22.64
CA ALA A 14 3.75 -10.45 23.75
C ALA A 14 4.67 -9.28 23.32
N TYR A 15 5.63 -9.53 22.42
CA TYR A 15 6.50 -8.50 21.86
C TYR A 15 5.73 -7.50 20.99
N LEU A 16 4.86 -8.00 20.11
CA LEU A 16 4.05 -7.17 19.21
C LEU A 16 3.04 -6.32 19.99
N ASN A 17 2.39 -6.88 21.02
CA ASN A 17 1.53 -6.13 21.91
C ASN A 17 2.29 -5.00 22.64
N ALA A 18 3.53 -5.25 23.09
CA ALA A 18 4.36 -4.20 23.68
C ALA A 18 4.69 -3.09 22.68
N LEU A 19 4.98 -3.43 21.42
CA LEU A 19 5.17 -2.44 20.35
C LEU A 19 3.88 -1.63 20.10
N THR A 20 2.72 -2.30 20.04
CA THR A 20 1.41 -1.64 19.90
C THR A 20 1.17 -0.65 21.04
N GLN A 21 1.47 -1.01 22.29
CA GLN A 21 1.35 -0.08 23.42
C GLN A 21 2.26 1.14 23.30
N GLU A 22 3.47 0.99 22.77
CA GLU A 22 4.37 2.13 22.54
C GLU A 22 3.87 3.05 21.42
N ILE A 23 3.29 2.47 20.36
CA ILE A 23 2.61 3.24 19.30
C ILE A 23 1.43 4.01 19.89
N GLU A 24 0.60 3.36 20.71
CA GLU A 24 -0.54 3.97 21.38
C GLU A 24 -0.12 5.17 22.23
N LYS A 25 0.86 4.99 23.12
CA LYS A 25 1.39 6.05 23.98
C LYS A 25 1.90 7.24 23.16
N LYS A 26 2.58 6.97 22.03
CA LYS A 26 3.10 8.03 21.16
C LYS A 26 1.97 8.82 20.49
N LEU A 27 0.92 8.15 20.03
CA LEU A 27 -0.27 8.78 19.45
C LEU A 27 -1.07 9.58 20.49
N GLN A 28 -1.26 9.05 21.69
CA GLN A 28 -1.89 9.77 22.80
C GLN A 28 -1.13 11.06 23.15
N ARG A 29 0.21 11.00 23.19
CA ARG A 29 1.06 12.19 23.36
C ARG A 29 0.89 13.20 22.22
N ALA A 30 0.76 12.73 20.98
CA ALA A 30 0.54 13.59 19.82
C ALA A 30 -0.83 14.29 19.87
N LEU A 31 -1.87 13.62 20.39
CA LEU A 31 -3.16 14.26 20.65
C LEU A 31 -3.04 15.35 21.72
N ALA A 32 -2.42 15.03 22.86
CA ALA A 32 -2.30 15.92 24.01
C ALA A 32 -1.41 17.15 23.75
N SER A 33 -0.38 17.02 22.91
CA SER A 33 0.58 18.11 22.65
C SER A 33 0.48 18.64 21.22
N SER A 34 -0.20 19.77 21.03
CA SER A 34 -0.35 20.40 19.71
C SER A 34 0.98 20.85 19.10
N SER A 35 1.93 21.33 19.91
CA SER A 35 3.23 21.81 19.45
C SER A 35 4.16 20.68 18.99
N GLN A 36 4.06 19.49 19.59
CA GLN A 36 4.89 18.33 19.24
C GLN A 36 4.22 17.36 18.26
N ARG A 37 2.91 17.51 18.02
CA ARG A 37 2.08 16.57 17.25
C ARG A 37 2.70 16.13 15.93
N ARG A 38 3.09 17.09 15.09
CA ARG A 38 3.70 16.80 13.78
C ARG A 38 4.98 15.98 13.94
N ASN A 39 5.85 16.37 14.86
CA ASN A 39 7.14 15.70 15.08
C ASN A 39 6.93 14.28 15.62
N LEU A 40 5.97 14.07 16.53
CA LEU A 40 5.65 12.75 17.06
C LEU A 40 5.09 11.82 15.99
N LEU A 41 4.22 12.31 15.08
CA LEU A 41 3.70 11.51 13.98
C LEU A 41 4.75 11.19 12.93
N GLN A 42 5.67 12.12 12.67
CA GLN A 42 6.82 11.89 11.80
C GLN A 42 7.79 10.86 12.41
N GLN A 43 8.06 10.95 13.71
CA GLN A 43 8.88 9.97 14.43
C GLN A 43 8.23 8.60 14.40
N LEU A 44 6.92 8.50 14.67
CA LEU A 44 6.19 7.24 14.55
C LEU A 44 6.35 6.63 13.16
N PHE A 45 6.14 7.44 12.11
CA PHE A 45 6.32 7.02 10.72
C PHE A 45 7.73 6.46 10.47
N ALA A 46 8.77 7.18 10.93
CA ALA A 46 10.14 6.74 10.79
C ALA A 46 10.39 5.41 11.50
N ASP A 47 9.89 5.25 12.73
CA ASP A 47 10.08 4.06 13.55
C ASP A 47 9.41 2.82 12.94
N ILE A 48 8.16 2.93 12.47
CA ILE A 48 7.45 1.78 11.86
C ILE A 48 7.98 1.43 10.46
N ALA A 49 8.63 2.38 9.78
CA ALA A 49 9.29 2.15 8.50
C ALA A 49 10.69 1.53 8.64
N LEU A 50 11.21 1.36 9.87
CA LEU A 50 12.49 0.72 10.09
C LEU A 50 12.43 -0.76 9.68
N GLU A 51 13.56 -1.21 9.11
CA GLU A 51 13.79 -2.63 8.88
C GLU A 51 13.97 -3.33 10.24
N VAL A 52 13.35 -4.49 10.38
CA VAL A 52 13.47 -5.33 11.56
C VAL A 52 14.89 -5.90 11.60
N ASP A 53 15.60 -5.66 12.69
CA ASP A 53 16.94 -6.23 12.89
C ASP A 53 16.90 -7.75 13.15
N ASP A 54 18.04 -8.42 13.02
CA ASP A 54 18.11 -9.89 13.14
C ASP A 54 17.67 -10.40 14.53
N ARG A 55 17.84 -9.60 15.58
CA ARG A 55 17.42 -9.96 16.94
C ARG A 55 15.89 -9.91 17.07
N ALA A 56 15.27 -8.88 16.52
CA ALA A 56 13.82 -8.76 16.49
C ALA A 56 13.21 -9.80 15.54
N LYS A 57 13.85 -10.09 14.40
CA LYS A 57 13.45 -11.18 13.50
C LYS A 57 13.42 -12.52 14.23
N ASP A 58 14.44 -12.85 15.03
CA ASP A 58 14.44 -14.07 15.83
C ASP A 58 13.24 -14.10 16.79
N ILE A 59 12.92 -13.02 17.50
CA ILE A 59 11.76 -12.98 18.42
C ILE A 59 10.42 -13.11 17.67
N ILE A 60 10.29 -12.48 16.51
CA ILE A 60 9.05 -12.45 15.72
C ILE A 60 8.83 -13.79 15.00
N LEU A 61 9.91 -14.36 14.44
CA LEU A 61 9.89 -15.53 13.55
C LEU A 61 10.31 -16.83 14.24
N SER A 62 10.65 -16.82 15.54
CA SER A 62 10.98 -18.04 16.30
C SER A 62 9.75 -18.92 16.51
N ARG A 63 9.40 -19.62 15.42
CA ARG A 63 8.82 -20.96 15.29
C ARG A 63 8.06 -21.51 16.50
N GLU A 64 6.75 -21.34 16.46
CA GLU A 64 5.83 -22.46 16.65
C GLU A 64 5.22 -22.78 15.28
N GLU A 65 5.13 -24.06 14.97
CA GLU A 65 4.75 -24.59 13.65
C GLU A 65 3.37 -24.07 13.22
N ASP A 66 3.24 -23.81 11.91
CA ASP A 66 2.03 -23.35 11.19
C ASP A 66 1.69 -21.85 11.26
N ALA A 67 2.18 -21.06 10.28
CA ALA A 67 1.34 -20.14 9.47
C ALA A 67 2.13 -19.16 8.58
N ILE A 68 3.43 -18.93 8.78
CA ILE A 68 4.15 -17.93 7.98
C ILE A 68 5.20 -18.62 7.11
N SER A 69 4.80 -18.93 5.87
CA SER A 69 5.70 -19.53 4.89
C SER A 69 6.82 -18.53 4.56
N PRO A 70 8.12 -18.92 4.61
CA PRO A 70 9.24 -18.03 4.26
C PRO A 70 9.25 -17.57 2.79
N ALA A 71 8.30 -18.04 1.98
CA ALA A 71 8.20 -17.77 0.56
C ALA A 71 7.72 -16.35 0.21
N GLU A 72 7.17 -15.60 1.16
CA GLU A 72 6.60 -14.25 0.94
C GLU A 72 7.50 -13.11 1.43
N TYR A 73 8.75 -13.38 1.81
CA TYR A 73 9.74 -12.32 1.90
C TYR A 73 9.95 -11.78 0.49
N GLY A 74 9.32 -10.62 0.22
CA GLY A 74 9.39 -9.92 -1.06
C GLY A 74 10.82 -9.88 -1.60
N ILE A 75 10.95 -9.74 -2.92
CA ILE A 75 12.11 -9.95 -3.81
C ILE A 75 13.52 -9.50 -3.29
N ASN A 76 13.63 -8.81 -2.15
CA ASN A 76 14.88 -8.42 -1.46
C ASN A 76 15.04 -8.83 0.03
N GLY A 77 14.16 -9.64 0.63
CA GLY A 77 14.35 -10.16 2.00
C GLY A 77 14.28 -9.13 3.15
N ARG A 78 13.80 -7.91 2.87
CA ARG A 78 13.68 -6.83 3.87
C ARG A 78 12.29 -6.85 4.51
N LEU A 79 12.26 -7.10 5.82
CA LEU A 79 11.04 -7.01 6.64
C LEU A 79 11.07 -5.70 7.40
N CYS A 80 10.03 -4.87 7.25
CA CYS A 80 9.87 -3.65 8.04
C CYS A 80 8.83 -3.84 9.15
N PHE A 81 8.92 -3.07 10.23
CA PHE A 81 7.98 -3.19 11.35
C PHE A 81 6.53 -2.97 10.94
N TYR A 82 6.25 -2.08 9.99
CA TYR A 82 4.89 -1.86 9.51
C TYR A 82 4.26 -3.12 8.91
N ASP A 83 5.05 -3.96 8.26
CA ASP A 83 4.56 -5.17 7.60
C ASP A 83 4.11 -6.19 8.65
N VAL A 84 4.96 -6.40 9.65
CA VAL A 84 4.69 -7.26 10.81
C VAL A 84 3.48 -6.77 11.60
N LEU A 85 3.39 -5.47 11.84
CA LEU A 85 2.29 -4.87 12.60
C LEU A 85 0.96 -4.94 11.82
N ALA A 86 0.99 -4.79 10.50
CA ALA A 86 -0.20 -4.92 9.69
C ALA A 86 -0.78 -6.35 9.73
N ASP A 87 0.08 -7.37 9.66
CA ASP A 87 -0.33 -8.77 9.85
C ASP A 87 -0.86 -9.03 11.25
N TYR A 88 -0.16 -8.50 12.26
CA TYR A 88 -0.59 -8.64 13.65
C TYR A 88 -1.95 -8.02 13.91
N TYR A 89 -2.26 -6.85 13.35
CA TYR A 89 -3.57 -6.22 13.53
C TYR A 89 -4.69 -6.94 12.77
N VAL A 90 -4.39 -7.67 11.70
CA VAL A 90 -5.35 -8.60 11.08
C VAL A 90 -5.66 -9.77 12.03
N GLN A 91 -4.62 -10.36 12.63
CA GLN A 91 -4.75 -11.51 13.53
C GLN A 91 -5.38 -11.16 14.88
N GLU A 92 -5.04 -10.01 15.44
CA GLU A 92 -5.58 -9.47 16.69
C GLU A 92 -6.19 -8.06 16.48
N PRO A 93 -7.38 -7.95 15.85
CA PRO A 93 -8.00 -6.65 15.53
C PRO A 93 -8.25 -5.76 16.75
N GLU A 94 -8.53 -6.36 17.91
CA GLU A 94 -8.76 -5.64 19.16
C GLU A 94 -7.52 -4.85 19.63
N SER A 95 -6.32 -5.34 19.31
CA SER A 95 -5.06 -4.64 19.61
C SER A 95 -4.85 -3.43 18.68
N GLY A 96 -5.32 -3.50 17.42
CA GLY A 96 -5.22 -2.41 16.45
C GLY A 96 -6.26 -1.31 16.62
N LYS A 97 -7.43 -1.63 17.18
CA LYS A 97 -8.58 -0.71 17.27
C LYS A 97 -8.29 0.60 18.06
N PRO A 98 -7.65 0.57 19.24
CA PRO A 98 -7.28 1.81 19.94
C PRO A 98 -6.35 2.71 19.11
N ILE A 99 -5.40 2.10 18.40
CA ILE A 99 -4.48 2.83 17.51
C ILE A 99 -5.25 3.49 16.36
N LEU A 100 -6.16 2.75 15.73
CA LEU A 100 -7.01 3.26 14.66
C LEU A 100 -7.85 4.47 15.13
N ASP A 101 -8.50 4.35 16.28
CA ASP A 101 -9.32 5.43 16.86
C ASP A 101 -8.50 6.70 17.13
N LEU A 102 -7.25 6.55 17.60
CA LEU A 102 -6.33 7.68 17.81
C LEU A 102 -5.90 8.31 16.48
N ILE A 103 -5.57 7.52 15.46
CA ILE A 103 -5.20 8.02 14.14
C ILE A 103 -6.38 8.75 13.49
N VAL A 104 -7.62 8.25 13.64
CA VAL A 104 -8.84 8.91 13.14
C VAL A 104 -9.05 10.29 13.76
N GLN A 105 -8.70 10.47 15.04
CA GLN A 105 -8.73 11.78 15.69
C GLN A 105 -7.62 12.72 15.17
N LEU A 106 -6.50 12.16 14.70
CA LEU A 106 -5.34 12.87 14.17
C LEU A 106 -5.38 13.07 12.64
N TRP A 107 -6.46 12.68 11.96
CA TRP A 107 -6.53 12.56 10.50
C TRP A 107 -6.16 13.81 9.72
N SER A 108 -6.44 15.00 10.27
CA SER A 108 -6.13 16.29 9.66
C SER A 108 -4.65 16.66 9.71
N GLN A 109 -3.83 15.86 10.39
CA GLN A 109 -2.43 16.15 10.64
C GLN A 109 -1.53 15.46 9.61
N SER A 110 -0.41 16.09 9.28
CA SER A 110 0.61 15.46 8.45
C SER A 110 1.10 14.15 9.08
N PHE A 111 1.47 13.18 8.24
CA PHE A 111 1.86 11.82 8.63
C PHE A 111 0.73 10.92 9.14
N ALA A 112 -0.47 11.42 9.46
CA ALA A 112 -1.56 10.57 9.94
C ALA A 112 -1.99 9.53 8.89
N SER A 113 -2.19 9.94 7.63
CA SER A 113 -2.56 9.02 6.54
C SER A 113 -1.42 8.06 6.16
N GLN A 114 -0.16 8.50 6.23
CA GLN A 114 1.00 7.61 6.03
C GLN A 114 1.09 6.52 7.10
N ASN A 115 0.97 6.91 8.38
CA ASN A 115 0.95 5.94 9.49
C ASN A 115 -0.25 4.99 9.36
N PHE A 116 -1.42 5.50 8.98
CA PHE A 116 -2.59 4.68 8.69
C PHE A 116 -2.32 3.65 7.59
N ALA A 117 -1.81 4.10 6.43
CA ALA A 117 -1.51 3.22 5.31
C ALA A 117 -0.51 2.13 5.69
N LEU A 118 0.55 2.47 6.42
CA LEU A 118 1.55 1.50 6.84
C LEU A 118 0.97 0.47 7.83
N LEU A 119 0.21 0.90 8.84
CA LEU A 119 -0.27 0.01 9.91
C LEU A 119 -1.54 -0.77 9.55
N PHE A 120 -2.41 -0.24 8.70
CA PHE A 120 -3.77 -0.77 8.49
C PHE A 120 -4.10 -1.15 7.03
N HIS A 121 -3.11 -1.17 6.12
CA HIS A 121 -3.37 -1.55 4.72
C HIS A 121 -3.95 -2.96 4.58
N LYS A 122 -3.50 -3.93 5.38
CA LYS A 122 -4.06 -5.30 5.36
C LYS A 122 -5.40 -5.35 6.08
N TRP A 123 -5.44 -4.83 7.31
CA TRP A 123 -6.62 -4.78 8.17
C TRP A 123 -7.88 -4.30 7.45
N LEU A 124 -7.77 -3.24 6.63
CA LEU A 124 -8.90 -2.65 5.89
C LEU A 124 -9.64 -3.66 4.99
N PHE A 125 -8.93 -4.65 4.44
CA PHE A 125 -9.50 -5.62 3.50
C PHE A 125 -9.76 -6.99 4.13
N GLU A 126 -9.27 -7.24 5.34
CA GLU A 126 -9.42 -8.55 6.00
C GLU A 126 -10.47 -8.52 7.12
N VAL A 127 -10.56 -7.41 7.85
CA VAL A 127 -11.54 -7.23 8.92
C VAL A 127 -12.85 -6.68 8.36
N GLN A 128 -13.97 -7.22 8.84
CA GLN A 128 -15.29 -6.79 8.38
C GLN A 128 -15.65 -5.42 8.96
N LEU A 129 -16.06 -4.50 8.08
CA LEU A 129 -16.51 -3.16 8.40
C LEU A 129 -17.93 -2.97 7.88
N ASP A 130 -18.90 -2.78 8.78
CA ASP A 130 -20.31 -2.68 8.39
C ASP A 130 -20.72 -1.27 7.91
N ASN A 131 -19.84 -0.28 8.08
CA ASN A 131 -20.15 1.12 7.77
C ASN A 131 -19.47 1.59 6.48
N ALA A 132 -20.27 1.81 5.43
CA ALA A 132 -19.80 2.22 4.11
C ALA A 132 -19.11 3.59 4.10
N ASP A 133 -19.55 4.54 4.92
CA ASP A 133 -18.93 5.88 5.00
C ASP A 133 -17.55 5.81 5.65
N VAL A 134 -17.42 4.97 6.68
CA VAL A 134 -16.13 4.70 7.34
C VAL A 134 -15.16 4.04 6.36
N LEU A 135 -15.65 3.05 5.62
CA LEU A 135 -14.88 2.33 4.61
C LEU A 135 -14.40 3.24 3.48
N LEU A 136 -15.24 4.17 3.02
CA LEU A 136 -14.85 5.21 2.07
C LEU A 136 -13.74 6.10 2.62
N ARG A 137 -13.91 6.61 3.85
CA ARG A 137 -12.92 7.49 4.49
C ARG A 137 -11.57 6.79 4.65
N TYR A 138 -11.58 5.53 5.07
CA TYR A 138 -10.37 4.71 5.22
C TYR A 138 -9.71 4.41 3.88
N SER A 139 -10.49 4.03 2.86
CA SER A 139 -9.98 3.79 1.50
C SER A 139 -9.29 5.03 0.93
N SER A 140 -9.92 6.20 1.06
CA SER A 140 -9.33 7.47 0.60
C SER A 140 -8.01 7.79 1.30
N ALA A 141 -7.92 7.57 2.62
CA ALA A 141 -6.68 7.82 3.34
C ALA A 141 -5.61 6.77 3.12
N LEU A 142 -5.98 5.51 2.85
CA LEU A 142 -5.04 4.51 2.39
C LEU A 142 -4.37 4.97 1.09
N VAL A 143 -5.17 5.38 0.09
CA VAL A 143 -4.65 5.87 -1.19
C VAL A 143 -3.77 7.11 -1.00
N GLN A 144 -4.23 8.09 -0.21
CA GLN A 144 -3.45 9.31 0.06
C GLN A 144 -2.16 9.02 0.83
N GLY A 145 -2.22 8.13 1.83
CA GLY A 145 -1.09 7.69 2.63
C GLY A 145 -0.06 6.96 1.78
N ALA A 146 -0.50 5.94 1.04
CA ALA A 146 0.33 5.16 0.12
C ALA A 146 0.96 6.04 -0.96
N THR A 147 0.21 7.00 -1.54
CA THR A 147 0.77 7.99 -2.48
C THR A 147 1.98 8.70 -1.88
N ASN A 148 1.85 9.24 -0.66
CA ASN A 148 2.92 9.96 0.00
C ASN A 148 4.11 9.04 0.35
N VAL A 149 3.81 7.82 0.82
CA VAL A 149 4.80 6.80 1.17
C VAL A 149 5.64 6.39 -0.05
N PHE A 150 5.00 6.14 -1.19
CA PHE A 150 5.69 5.77 -2.43
C PHE A 150 6.49 6.94 -3.01
N TRP A 151 6.03 8.17 -2.84
CA TRP A 151 6.84 9.34 -3.18
C TRP A 151 8.11 9.47 -2.33
N ILE A 152 8.10 9.05 -1.06
CA ILE A 152 9.31 9.01 -0.22
C ILE A 152 10.31 7.98 -0.79
N ASP A 153 9.83 6.83 -1.23
CA ASP A 153 10.65 5.81 -1.89
C ASP A 153 11.27 6.33 -3.20
N ILE A 154 10.49 7.02 -4.04
CA ILE A 154 11.00 7.69 -5.24
C ILE A 154 12.07 8.73 -4.89
N GLN A 155 11.81 9.60 -3.91
CA GLN A 155 12.73 10.67 -3.53
C GLN A 155 14.04 10.15 -2.94
N SER A 156 13.96 9.05 -2.20
CA SER A 156 15.13 8.38 -1.61
C SER A 156 15.82 7.40 -2.56
N ASN A 157 15.21 7.12 -3.73
CA ASN A 157 15.61 6.03 -4.62
C ASN A 157 15.77 4.70 -3.87
N THR A 158 14.83 4.41 -2.98
CA THR A 158 14.75 3.13 -2.26
C THR A 158 13.38 2.50 -2.48
N ARG A 159 13.25 1.20 -2.21
CA ARG A 159 11.98 0.46 -2.32
C ARG A 159 11.59 -0.10 -0.96
N ARG A 160 11.60 0.76 0.06
CA ARG A 160 11.33 0.36 1.44
C ARG A 160 9.88 -0.11 1.61
N PHE A 161 8.97 0.47 0.85
CA PHE A 161 7.53 0.21 0.94
C PHE A 161 7.03 -0.72 -0.17
N GLN A 162 7.93 -1.55 -0.72
CA GLN A 162 7.61 -2.50 -1.77
C GLN A 162 6.53 -3.50 -1.34
N SER A 163 6.55 -3.99 -0.09
CA SER A 163 5.53 -4.95 0.36
C SER A 163 4.14 -4.32 0.45
N LEU A 164 4.03 -3.04 0.83
CA LEU A 164 2.77 -2.29 0.77
C LEU A 164 2.28 -2.19 -0.69
N PHE A 165 3.15 -1.82 -1.62
CA PHE A 165 2.78 -1.74 -3.04
C PHE A 165 2.31 -3.10 -3.58
N GLN A 166 3.08 -4.16 -3.30
CA GLN A 166 2.78 -5.51 -3.77
C GLN A 166 1.44 -6.02 -3.22
N TYR A 167 1.16 -5.83 -1.93
CA TYR A 167 -0.13 -6.18 -1.35
C TYR A 167 -1.28 -5.43 -2.02
N LEU A 168 -1.15 -4.12 -2.22
CA LEU A 168 -2.21 -3.33 -2.88
C LEU A 168 -2.42 -3.73 -4.35
N LEU A 169 -1.36 -4.13 -5.05
CA LEU A 169 -1.47 -4.59 -6.43
C LEU A 169 -2.02 -6.02 -6.50
N GLU A 170 -1.33 -6.98 -5.90
CA GLU A 170 -1.56 -8.41 -6.08
C GLU A 170 -2.75 -8.92 -5.27
N GLU A 171 -2.84 -8.52 -4.00
CA GLU A 171 -3.87 -9.01 -3.09
C GLU A 171 -5.14 -8.15 -3.10
N VAL A 172 -5.07 -6.89 -3.56
CA VAL A 172 -6.26 -6.01 -3.55
C VAL A 172 -6.74 -5.71 -4.96
N ALA A 173 -5.91 -5.13 -5.83
CA ALA A 173 -6.37 -4.68 -7.14
C ALA A 173 -6.58 -5.83 -8.14
N LEU A 174 -5.75 -6.88 -8.06
CA LEU A 174 -5.88 -8.05 -8.94
C LEU A 174 -6.90 -9.08 -8.44
N GLU A 175 -7.39 -8.95 -7.20
CA GLU A 175 -8.35 -9.86 -6.58
C GLU A 175 -9.75 -9.20 -6.50
N PRO A 176 -10.69 -9.56 -7.40
CA PRO A 176 -12.00 -8.89 -7.49
C PRO A 176 -12.79 -8.93 -6.18
N THR A 177 -12.66 -10.02 -5.41
CA THR A 177 -13.40 -10.17 -4.15
C THR A 177 -12.98 -9.14 -3.10
N ARG A 178 -11.69 -8.80 -3.05
CA ARG A 178 -11.14 -7.77 -2.15
C ARG A 178 -11.35 -6.37 -2.72
N LEU A 179 -11.21 -6.16 -4.03
CA LEU A 179 -11.48 -4.88 -4.69
C LEU A 179 -12.95 -4.43 -4.49
N ASN A 180 -13.89 -5.36 -4.58
CA ASN A 180 -15.32 -5.10 -4.38
C ASN A 180 -15.68 -4.71 -2.94
N LYS A 181 -14.78 -4.91 -1.97
CA LYS A 181 -14.97 -4.37 -0.62
C LYS A 181 -14.90 -2.85 -0.61
N ILE A 182 -14.28 -2.20 -1.59
CA ILE A 182 -14.28 -0.75 -1.70
C ILE A 182 -15.65 -0.33 -2.29
N PRO A 183 -16.59 0.21 -1.47
CA PRO A 183 -18.00 0.31 -1.84
C PRO A 183 -18.28 1.42 -2.86
N VAL A 184 -17.30 2.30 -3.09
CA VAL A 184 -17.44 3.47 -3.95
C VAL A 184 -16.46 3.37 -5.11
N GLN A 185 -17.00 3.41 -6.34
CA GLN A 185 -16.22 3.36 -7.58
C GLN A 185 -15.08 4.39 -7.61
N GLN A 186 -15.26 5.56 -6.98
CA GLN A 186 -14.22 6.58 -6.92
C GLN A 186 -12.96 6.10 -6.17
N ALA A 187 -13.10 5.46 -5.00
CA ALA A 187 -11.94 4.99 -4.26
C ALA A 187 -11.22 3.83 -4.97
N GLN A 188 -11.96 2.98 -5.70
CA GLN A 188 -11.36 1.97 -6.58
C GLN A 188 -10.56 2.63 -7.72
N ARG A 189 -11.10 3.68 -8.36
CA ARG A 189 -10.38 4.46 -9.38
C ARG A 189 -9.14 5.10 -8.79
N ASP A 190 -9.24 5.74 -7.63
CA ASP A 190 -8.09 6.40 -7.01
C ASP A 190 -6.97 5.40 -6.68
N LEU A 191 -7.32 4.19 -6.22
CA LEU A 191 -6.37 3.09 -6.05
C LEU A 191 -5.76 2.64 -7.39
N TYR A 192 -6.58 2.48 -8.43
CA TYR A 192 -6.10 2.11 -9.76
C TYR A 192 -5.12 3.15 -10.31
N LEU A 193 -5.42 4.45 -10.19
CA LEU A 193 -4.53 5.52 -10.62
C LEU A 193 -3.25 5.58 -9.77
N LEU A 194 -3.35 5.34 -8.46
CA LEU A 194 -2.18 5.18 -7.60
C LEU A 194 -1.27 4.08 -8.13
N LEU A 195 -1.78 2.86 -8.31
CA LEU A 195 -0.97 1.72 -8.77
C LEU A 195 -0.37 1.98 -10.15
N SER A 196 -1.15 2.57 -11.07
CA SER A 196 -0.71 2.97 -12.42
C SER A 196 0.55 3.86 -12.38
N ARG A 197 0.62 4.82 -11.47
CA ARG A 197 1.77 5.73 -11.34
C ARG A 197 3.05 5.03 -10.88
N PHE A 198 2.93 4.00 -10.04
CA PHE A 198 4.08 3.40 -9.34
C PHE A 198 4.45 2.00 -9.83
N ILE A 199 3.67 1.38 -10.71
CA ILE A 199 3.89 0.01 -11.22
C ILE A 199 5.26 -0.18 -11.86
N PHE A 200 5.77 0.82 -12.57
CA PHE A 200 7.10 0.79 -13.17
C PHE A 200 8.21 0.93 -12.13
N PHE A 201 8.02 1.79 -11.12
CA PHE A 201 9.02 2.01 -10.07
C PHE A 201 9.30 0.74 -9.26
N TYR A 202 8.24 -0.03 -8.97
CA TYR A 202 8.33 -1.27 -8.21
C TYR A 202 8.57 -2.52 -9.06
N ASN A 203 8.87 -2.37 -10.36
CA ASN A 203 9.16 -3.48 -11.28
C ASN A 203 8.01 -4.52 -11.39
N SER A 204 6.75 -4.09 -11.47
CA SER A 204 5.60 -5.02 -11.59
C SER A 204 4.95 -4.95 -12.98
N VAL A 205 5.75 -4.70 -14.02
CA VAL A 205 5.27 -4.51 -15.40
C VAL A 205 4.68 -5.78 -16.01
N GLU A 206 5.12 -6.95 -15.55
CA GLU A 206 4.58 -8.25 -15.92
C GLU A 206 3.13 -8.46 -15.47
N LYS A 207 2.63 -7.64 -14.52
CA LYS A 207 1.24 -7.69 -14.05
C LYS A 207 0.31 -6.77 -14.84
N LEU A 208 0.82 -5.99 -15.80
CA LEU A 208 0.04 -4.98 -16.53
C LEU A 208 -1.20 -5.53 -17.23
N GLU A 209 -1.09 -6.71 -17.87
CA GLU A 209 -2.21 -7.31 -18.58
C GLU A 209 -3.37 -7.65 -17.62
N SER A 210 -3.05 -8.31 -16.51
CA SER A 210 -4.03 -8.62 -15.46
C SER A 210 -4.59 -7.35 -14.82
N PHE A 211 -3.74 -6.35 -14.62
CA PHE A 211 -4.13 -5.07 -14.05
C PHE A 211 -5.13 -4.32 -14.94
N PHE A 212 -4.91 -4.28 -16.25
CA PHE A 212 -5.84 -3.66 -17.21
C PHE A 212 -7.21 -4.33 -17.24
N LYS A 213 -7.27 -5.66 -17.04
CA LYS A 213 -8.55 -6.40 -16.95
C LYS A 213 -9.37 -5.99 -15.72
N GLN A 214 -8.74 -5.49 -14.67
CA GLN A 214 -9.39 -5.03 -13.44
C GLN A 214 -9.65 -3.52 -13.40
N CYS A 215 -9.53 -2.83 -14.54
CA CYS A 215 -9.76 -1.39 -14.60
C CYS A 215 -11.22 -1.05 -14.26
N PRO A 216 -11.46 -0.21 -13.23
CA PRO A 216 -12.82 0.21 -12.88
C PRO A 216 -13.40 1.09 -13.99
N ALA A 217 -14.72 1.10 -14.14
CA ALA A 217 -15.38 1.97 -15.12
C ALA A 217 -15.11 3.44 -14.80
N PHE A 218 -14.62 4.24 -15.75
CA PHE A 218 -14.46 5.70 -15.62
C PHE A 218 -15.63 6.42 -16.31
N PRO A 219 -16.25 7.45 -15.69
CA PRO A 219 -17.40 8.15 -16.29
C PRO A 219 -17.01 8.86 -17.60
N ASN A 220 -15.74 9.28 -17.68
CA ASN A 220 -15.17 10.00 -18.81
C ASN A 220 -14.37 9.08 -19.73
N ALA A 221 -14.56 7.76 -19.67
CA ALA A 221 -13.83 6.80 -20.50
C ALA A 221 -13.97 7.09 -22.02
N PHE A 222 -15.11 7.65 -22.45
CA PHE A 222 -15.31 8.08 -23.84
C PHE A 222 -14.36 9.20 -24.30
N LEU A 223 -13.79 9.97 -23.37
CA LEU A 223 -12.81 11.03 -23.66
C LEU A 223 -11.37 10.58 -23.43
N ILE A 224 -11.16 9.77 -22.39
CA ILE A 224 -9.83 9.42 -21.88
C ILE A 224 -9.30 8.15 -22.57
N GLY A 225 -10.18 7.29 -23.07
CA GLY A 225 -9.84 6.00 -23.66
C GLY A 225 -9.93 4.85 -22.66
N GLY A 226 -9.25 3.77 -22.99
CA GLY A 226 -9.23 2.53 -22.21
C GLY A 226 -8.18 2.50 -21.10
N PRO A 227 -7.99 1.35 -20.44
CA PRO A 227 -7.04 1.18 -19.34
C PRO A 227 -5.59 1.56 -19.69
N ALA A 228 -5.16 1.26 -20.92
CA ALA A 228 -3.83 1.60 -21.41
C ALA A 228 -3.64 3.11 -21.59
N ASP A 229 -4.66 3.81 -22.11
CA ASP A 229 -4.62 5.27 -22.28
C ASP A 229 -4.54 5.99 -20.93
N ILE A 230 -5.33 5.52 -19.94
CA ILE A 230 -5.28 6.00 -18.56
C ILE A 230 -3.88 5.81 -17.97
N LEU A 231 -3.27 4.64 -18.16
CA LEU A 231 -1.91 4.38 -17.69
C LEU A 231 -0.93 5.38 -18.33
N VAL A 232 -0.98 5.57 -19.65
CA VAL A 232 -0.09 6.49 -20.36
C VAL A 232 -0.23 7.92 -19.85
N ILE A 233 -1.46 8.38 -19.57
CA ILE A 233 -1.71 9.71 -18.98
C ILE A 233 -1.07 9.81 -17.60
N GLU A 234 -1.30 8.83 -16.73
CA GLU A 234 -0.73 8.83 -15.38
C GLU A 234 0.81 8.75 -15.39
N LEU A 235 1.40 8.02 -16.34
CA LEU A 235 2.85 7.99 -16.53
C LEU A 235 3.38 9.32 -17.04
N ALA A 236 2.72 9.96 -18.01
CA ALA A 236 3.14 11.26 -18.50
C ALA A 236 3.12 12.31 -17.38
N ASP A 237 2.06 12.32 -16.57
CA ASP A 237 1.96 13.19 -15.39
C ASP A 237 3.01 12.88 -14.33
N GLN A 238 3.31 11.60 -14.11
CA GLN A 238 4.34 11.17 -13.17
C GLN A 238 5.72 11.63 -13.63
N LEU A 239 6.08 11.40 -14.90
CA LEU A 239 7.36 11.79 -15.49
C LEU A 239 7.61 13.31 -15.39
N GLN A 240 6.58 14.13 -15.55
CA GLN A 240 6.70 15.60 -15.37
C GLN A 240 7.04 16.00 -13.92
N LYS A 241 6.65 15.19 -12.93
CA LYS A 241 6.87 15.46 -11.50
C LYS A 241 8.19 14.89 -10.98
N LEU A 242 8.78 13.90 -11.68
CA LEU A 242 10.01 13.25 -11.26
C LEU A 242 11.21 14.19 -11.36
N LYS A 243 11.98 14.28 -10.26
CA LYS A 243 13.22 15.07 -10.18
C LYS A 243 14.46 14.24 -9.88
N VAL A 244 14.29 12.94 -9.63
CA VAL A 244 15.37 12.01 -9.28
C VAL A 244 15.82 11.30 -10.55
N GLU A 245 16.99 11.66 -11.08
CA GLU A 245 17.49 11.19 -12.38
C GLU A 245 17.52 9.65 -12.51
N PRO A 246 18.10 8.88 -11.55
CA PRO A 246 18.08 7.41 -11.65
C PRO A 246 16.67 6.83 -11.75
N VAL A 247 15.70 7.41 -11.05
CA VAL A 247 14.30 6.97 -11.09
C VAL A 247 13.66 7.33 -12.43
N LEU A 248 13.90 8.52 -12.95
CA LEU A 248 13.42 8.92 -14.27
C LEU A 248 13.94 7.97 -15.37
N LEU A 249 15.24 7.71 -15.38
CA LEU A 249 15.86 6.75 -16.31
C LEU A 249 15.26 5.35 -16.17
N HIS A 250 14.99 4.94 -14.93
CA HIS A 250 14.35 3.66 -14.66
C HIS A 250 12.94 3.58 -15.27
N TYR A 251 12.07 4.58 -15.05
CA TYR A 251 10.75 4.63 -15.69
C TYR A 251 10.85 4.58 -17.22
N LEU A 252 11.71 5.41 -17.82
CA LEU A 252 11.91 5.44 -19.27
C LEU A 252 12.41 4.10 -19.83
N SER A 253 13.26 3.39 -19.08
CA SER A 253 13.74 2.07 -19.48
C SER A 253 12.62 1.02 -19.52
N GLN A 254 11.68 1.10 -18.58
CA GLN A 254 10.59 0.14 -18.43
C GLN A 254 9.39 0.43 -19.34
N ILE A 255 9.17 1.70 -19.72
CA ILE A 255 8.10 2.11 -20.68
C ILE A 255 8.24 1.39 -22.03
N LYS A 256 9.44 0.90 -22.38
CA LYS A 256 9.64 0.06 -23.57
C LYS A 256 8.69 -1.14 -23.64
N VAL A 257 8.21 -1.65 -22.49
CA VAL A 257 7.22 -2.74 -22.43
C VAL A 257 5.89 -2.35 -23.09
N LEU A 258 5.57 -1.05 -23.18
CA LEU A 258 4.37 -0.57 -23.87
C LEU A 258 4.50 -0.59 -25.40
N GLN A 259 5.69 -0.88 -25.96
CA GLN A 259 5.89 -1.04 -27.41
C GLN A 259 5.17 -2.33 -27.88
N GLY A 260 3.91 -2.19 -28.31
CA GLY A 260 3.07 -3.28 -28.81
C GLY A 260 1.61 -3.22 -28.33
N HIS A 261 1.36 -2.60 -27.16
CA HIS A 261 0.01 -2.46 -26.60
C HIS A 261 -0.81 -1.30 -27.20
N GLY A 262 -0.18 -0.41 -27.97
CA GLY A 262 -0.84 0.70 -28.65
C GLY A 262 -1.41 0.37 -30.05
N THR A 263 -1.25 -0.87 -30.53
CA THR A 263 -1.51 -1.23 -31.94
C THR A 263 -2.70 -2.16 -32.18
N GLU A 264 -3.38 -2.69 -31.16
CA GLU A 264 -4.45 -3.69 -31.39
C GLU A 264 -5.83 -3.10 -31.76
N ASN A 265 -6.02 -1.78 -31.70
CA ASN A 265 -7.27 -1.12 -32.15
C ASN A 265 -7.09 -0.15 -33.34
N GLY A 266 -5.94 -0.20 -34.02
CA GLY A 266 -5.77 0.51 -35.29
C GLY A 266 -6.36 -0.32 -36.43
N HIS A 267 -7.49 0.12 -36.99
CA HIS A 267 -7.92 -0.32 -38.31
C HIS A 267 -6.72 -0.36 -39.27
N LYS A 268 -6.44 -1.55 -39.83
CA LYS A 268 -5.52 -1.70 -40.95
C LYS A 268 -6.01 -0.80 -42.08
N TYR A 269 -5.38 0.35 -42.25
CA TYR A 269 -5.40 1.03 -43.53
C TYR A 269 -4.41 0.28 -44.41
N GLU A 270 -4.94 -0.65 -45.21
CA GLU A 270 -4.26 -1.13 -46.39
C GLU A 270 -4.06 0.08 -47.32
N VAL A 271 -2.81 0.49 -47.50
CA VAL A 271 -2.44 1.36 -48.60
C VAL A 271 -2.36 0.46 -49.82
N GLU A 272 -3.41 0.49 -50.65
CA GLU A 272 -3.35 -0.04 -52.01
C GLU A 272 -2.32 0.78 -52.78
N ASP A 273 -1.18 0.15 -53.12
CA ASP A 273 -0.29 0.62 -54.17
C ASP A 273 -1.02 0.52 -55.52
N GLN A 274 -1.59 1.65 -55.96
CA GLN A 274 -1.93 1.85 -57.37
C GLN A 274 -1.03 2.92 -57.96
N PHE A 275 0.11 2.49 -58.49
CA PHE A 275 0.80 3.17 -59.58
C PHE A 275 1.16 2.15 -60.67
N VAL A 276 0.33 2.12 -61.72
CA VAL A 276 0.74 1.84 -63.11
C VAL A 276 0.06 2.90 -63.98
#